data_AF-A0A2J2HDM7-F1
#
_entry.id   AF-A0A2J2HDM7-F1
#
_cell.length_a   1.000
_cell.length_b   1.000
_cell.length_c   1.000
_cell.angle_alpha   90.00
_cell.angle_beta   90.00
_cell.angle_gamma   90.00
#
_symmetry.space_group_name_H-M   'P 1'
#
loop_
_entity.id
_entity.type
_entity.pdbx_description
1 polymer ?
#
loop_
_entity_poly.entity_id
_entity_poly.type
_entity_poly.pdbx_seq_one_letter_code
_entity_poly.pdbx_strand_id
1 'polypeptide(L)' 'MEPGYESKIRSIMQVLHSLAAIDRERAVRIEDLARIAGLRIEEVRSLIDKLRVLGYVNTINDSVHLTTTAIIKLSSIYC' A
#
# COMPACT_ATOMS: atom_id res chain seq x y z
N MET A 1 -20.47 -3.83 -4.68
CA MET A 1 -19.06 -3.50 -4.45
C MET A 1 -18.88 -2.03 -4.79
N GLU A 2 -18.41 -1.22 -3.85
CA GLU A 2 -18.26 0.22 -4.05
C GLU A 2 -17.11 0.50 -5.04
N PRO A 3 -17.37 1.11 -6.22
CA PRO A 3 -16.36 1.32 -7.27
C PRO A 3 -15.20 2.24 -6.83
N GLY A 4 -15.35 2.95 -5.71
CA GLY A 4 -14.27 3.75 -5.12
C GLY A 4 -13.18 2.92 -4.43
N TYR A 5 -13.46 1.70 -3.98
CA TYR A 5 -12.53 0.94 -3.15
C TYR A 5 -11.34 0.38 -3.94
N GLU A 6 -11.60 -0.21 -5.11
CA GLU A 6 -10.56 -0.70 -6.01
C GLU A 6 -9.68 0.45 -6.52
N SER A 7 -10.28 1.60 -6.81
CA SER A 7 -9.57 2.80 -7.23
C SER A 7 -8.61 3.31 -6.14
N LYS A 8 -9.04 3.31 -4.87
CA LYS A 8 -8.19 3.69 -3.74
C LYS A 8 -7.04 2.70 -3.53
N ILE A 9 -7.29 1.39 -3.59
CA ILE A 9 -6.23 0.37 -3.49
C ILE A 9 -5.20 0.55 -4.61
N ARG A 10 -5.67 0.80 -5.83
CA ARG A 10 -4.79 1.07 -6.97
C ARG A 10 -3.91 2.29 -6.72
N SER A 11 -4.47 3.41 -6.25
CA SER A 11 -3.69 4.60 -5.90
C SER A 11 -2.64 4.31 -4.84
N ILE A 12 -3.00 3.61 -3.76
CA ILE A 12 -2.07 3.23 -2.70
C ILE A 12 -0.93 2.34 -3.22
N MET A 13 -1.28 1.32 -4.01
CA MET A 13 -0.30 0.41 -4.63
C MET A 13 0.63 1.16 -5.58
N GLN A 14 0.12 2.09 -6.39
CA GLN A 14 0.93 2.93 -7.25
C GLN A 14 1.89 3.82 -6.45
N VAL A 15 1.42 4.46 -5.38
CA VAL A 15 2.28 5.28 -4.52
C VAL A 15 3.37 4.45 -3.87
N LEU A 16 3.03 3.28 -3.30
CA LEU A 16 4.01 2.36 -2.72
C LEU A 16 5.03 1.88 -3.74
N HIS A 17 4.59 1.60 -4.96
CA HIS A 17 5.46 1.20 -6.06
C HIS A 17 6.37 2.35 -6.52
N SER A 18 5.83 3.57 -6.69
CA SER A 18 6.58 4.77 -7.05
C SER A 18 7.61 5.15 -5.99
N LEU A 19 7.31 4.95 -4.71
CA LEU A 19 8.23 5.17 -3.60
C LEU A 19 9.23 4.02 -3.42
N ALA A 20 9.15 2.98 -4.26
CA ALA A 20 9.94 1.77 -4.15
C ALA A 20 9.94 1.21 -2.72
N ALA A 21 8.78 1.23 -2.06
CA ALA A 21 8.57 0.76 -0.70
C ALA A 21 8.56 -0.77 -0.65
N ILE A 22 9.63 -1.40 -1.13
CA ILE A 22 9.75 -2.84 -1.36
C ILE A 22 10.47 -3.59 -0.25
N ASP A 23 11.02 -2.87 0.73
CA ASP A 23 11.78 -3.45 1.84
C ASP A 23 11.61 -2.59 3.11
N ARG A 24 12.04 -3.11 4.27
CA ARG A 24 11.93 -2.43 5.56
C ARG A 24 12.69 -1.09 5.58
N GLU A 25 13.82 -1.02 4.90
CA GLU A 25 14.62 0.21 4.77
C GLU A 25 13.90 1.31 3.99
N ARG A 26 12.97 0.93 3.10
CA ARG A 26 12.17 1.84 2.27
C ARG A 26 10.73 1.92 2.73
N ALA A 27 10.45 1.54 3.98
CA ALA A 27 9.11 1.60 4.53
C ALA A 27 8.63 3.07 4.60
N VAL A 28 7.42 3.30 4.09
CA VAL A 28 6.81 4.63 3.98
C VAL A 28 5.84 4.81 5.14
N ARG A 29 5.87 5.96 5.81
CA ARG A 29 4.90 6.27 6.87
C ARG A 29 3.49 6.31 6.30
N ILE A 30 2.54 5.76 7.04
CA ILE A 30 1.12 5.76 6.65
C ILE A 30 0.61 7.21 6.49
N GLU A 31 1.10 8.14 7.31
CA GLU A 31 0.78 9.57 7.19
C GLU A 31 1.25 10.17 5.85
N ASP A 32 2.49 9.90 5.43
CA ASP A 32 3.00 10.34 4.13
C ASP A 32 2.22 9.70 2.99
N LEU A 33 1.89 8.42 3.12
CA LEU A 33 1.09 7.70 2.14
C LEU A 33 -0.31 8.32 1.97
N ALA A 34 -0.95 8.68 3.07
CA ALA A 34 -2.24 9.37 3.08
C ALA A 34 -2.15 10.75 2.44
N ARG A 35 -1.08 11.51 2.74
CA ARG A 35 -0.83 12.82 2.17
C ARG A 35 -0.60 12.75 0.65
N ILE A 36 0.21 11.80 0.19
CA ILE A 36 0.53 11.63 -1.25
C ILE A 36 -0.68 11.12 -2.02
N ALA A 37 -1.44 10.18 -1.45
CA ALA A 37 -2.65 9.65 -2.07
C ALA A 37 -3.85 10.62 -1.98
N GLY A 38 -3.75 11.70 -1.19
CA GLY A 38 -4.86 12.63 -0.95
C GLY A 38 -6.03 11.97 -0.19
N LEU A 39 -5.75 10.94 0.60
CA LEU A 39 -6.73 10.15 1.35
C LEU A 39 -6.65 10.45 2.84
N ARG A 40 -7.72 10.14 3.57
CA ARG A 40 -7.71 10.22 5.04
C ARG A 40 -6.84 9.10 5.61
N ILE A 41 -6.09 9.39 6.68
CA ILE A 41 -5.27 8.39 7.38
C ILE A 41 -6.09 7.16 7.80
N GLU A 42 -7.32 7.34 8.26
CA GLU A 42 -8.22 6.25 8.67
C GLU A 42 -8.55 5.31 7.50
N GLU A 43 -8.84 5.89 6.34
CA GLU A 43 -9.10 5.13 5.11
C GLU A 43 -7.85 4.36 4.68
N VAL A 44 -6.69 5.02 4.68
CA VAL A 44 -5.42 4.37 4.34
C VAL A 44 -5.12 3.24 5.31
N ARG A 45 -5.27 3.44 6.62
CA ARG A 45 -5.09 2.38 7.63
C ARG A 45 -6.00 1.19 7.35
N SER A 46 -7.28 1.42 7.05
CA SER A 46 -8.23 0.36 6.69
C SER A 46 -7.80 -0.42 5.44
N LEU A 47 -7.30 0.27 4.41
CA LEU A 47 -6.78 -0.37 3.19
C LEU A 47 -5.52 -1.20 3.47
N ILE A 48 -4.57 -0.61 4.20
CA ILE A 48 -3.29 -1.23 4.54
C ILE A 48 -3.51 -2.44 5.43
N ASP A 49 -4.45 -2.38 6.37
CA ASP A 49 -4.81 -3.52 7.23
C ASP A 49 -5.34 -4.70 6.41
N LYS A 50 -6.24 -4.45 5.44
CA LYS A 50 -6.69 -5.53 4.54
C LYS A 50 -5.56 -6.08 3.68
N LEU A 51 -4.72 -5.21 3.12
CA LEU A 51 -3.54 -5.66 2.34
C LEU A 51 -2.58 -6.48 3.21
N ARG A 52 -2.45 -6.13 4.50
CA ARG A 52 -1.64 -6.87 5.47
C ARG A 52 -2.23 -8.24 5.76
N VAL A 53 -3.55 -8.34 5.99
CA VAL A 53 -4.25 -9.62 6.19
C VAL A 53 -4.09 -10.55 4.99
N LEU A 54 -4.07 -9.98 3.78
CA LEU A 54 -3.83 -10.72 2.54
C LEU A 54 -2.35 -11.07 2.30
N GLY A 55 -1.44 -10.62 3.16
CA GLY A 55 0.00 -10.87 3.04
C GLY A 55 0.68 -10.04 1.95
N TYR A 56 0.06 -8.96 1.49
CA TYR A 56 0.63 -8.07 0.47
C TYR A 56 1.58 -7.03 1.05
N VAL A 57 1.23 -6.44 2.19
CA VAL A 57 2.05 -5.41 2.84
C VAL A 57 2.40 -5.81 4.25
N ASN A 58 3.50 -5.26 4.76
CA ASN A 58 3.89 -5.39 6.14
C ASN A 58 3.95 -4.01 6.81
N THR A 59 3.57 -3.95 8.08
CA THR A 59 3.50 -2.69 8.83
C THR A 59 4.43 -2.75 10.05
N ILE A 60 5.25 -1.71 10.23
CA ILE A 60 6.27 -1.62 11.26
C ILE A 60 6.31 -0.16 11.75
N ASN A 61 6.00 0.09 13.02
CA ASN A 61 6.04 1.43 13.64
C ASN A 61 5.35 2.53 12.81
N ASP A 62 4.10 2.29 12.38
CA ASP A 62 3.32 3.20 11.52
C ASP A 62 3.89 3.43 10.10
N SER A 63 4.93 2.69 9.73
CA SER A 63 5.40 2.58 8.35
C SER A 63 4.89 1.31 7.69
N VAL A 64 4.72 1.36 6.38
CA VAL A 64 4.29 0.25 5.55
C VAL A 64 5.29 0.02 4.42
N HIS A 65 5.51 -1.25 4.10
CA HIS A 65 6.24 -1.65 2.90
C HIS A 65 5.55 -2.85 2.24
N LEU A 66 5.76 -3.01 0.95
CA LEU A 66 5.34 -4.16 0.18
C LEU A 66 6.15 -5.38 0.61
N THR A 67 5.52 -6.54 0.55
CA THR A 67 6.18 -7.83 0.67
C THR A 67 6.64 -8.31 -0.71
N THR A 68 7.60 -9.23 -0.75
CA THR A 68 8.02 -9.90 -1.98
C THR A 68 6.83 -10.53 -2.72
N THR A 69 5.88 -11.11 -1.99
CA THR A 69 4.65 -11.69 -2.56
C THR A 69 3.81 -10.64 -3.28
N ALA A 70 3.66 -9.44 -2.72
CA ALA A 70 2.97 -8.34 -3.41
C ALA A 70 3.72 -7.87 -4.64
N ILE A 71 5.04 -7.73 -4.58
CA ILE A 71 5.83 -7.28 -5.72
C ILE A 71 5.70 -8.26 -6.88
N ILE A 72 5.78 -9.57 -6.62
CA ILE A 72 5.62 -10.61 -7.64
C ILE A 72 4.21 -10.58 -8.23
N LYS A 73 3.17 -10.51 -7.39
CA LYS A 73 1.78 -10.43 -7.89
C LYS A 73 1.49 -9.14 -8.64
N LEU A 74 1.99 -8.00 -8.17
CA LEU A 74 1.89 -6.71 -8.85
C LEU A 74 2.58 -6.78 -10.20
N SER A 75 3.79 -7.31 -10.27
CA SER A 75 4.50 -7.49 -11.54
C SER A 75 3.75 -8.39 -12.51
N SER A 76 2.92 -9.31 -12.03
CA SER A 76 2.06 -10.16 -12.88
C SER A 76 0.75 -9.50 -13.30
N ILE A 77 0.29 -8.46 -12.60
CA ILE A 77 -0.97 -7.74 -12.89
C ILE A 77 -0.70 -6.47 -13.73
N TYR A 78 0.48 -5.88 -13.57
CA TYR A 78 0.87 -4.62 -14.20
C TYR A 78 1.91 -4.78 -15.34
N CYS A 79 2.24 -6.03 -15.74
CA CYS A 79 3.10 -6.32 -16.90
C CYS A 79 2.30 -7.03 -18.00
#